data_AF-A0A9W7D6A7-F1
#
_entry.id   AF-A0A9W7D6A7-F1
#
_cell.length_a   1.000
_cell.length_b   1.000
_cell.length_c   1.000
_cell.angle_alpha   90.00
_cell.angle_beta   90.00
_cell.angle_gamma   90.00
#
_symmetry.space_group_name_H-M   'P 1'
#
loop_
_entity.id
_entity.type
_entity.pdbx_description
1 polymer ?
#
loop_
_entity_poly.entity_id
_entity_poly.type
_entity_poly.pdbx_seq_one_letter_code
_entity_poly.pdbx_strand_id
1 'polypeptide(L)'
;MAIEHWDKLQLLKQQAQRLVQIKGGKPRVLMVEWLEPLFLGTKGWMREIVEAAGGEVVESFEGREHVDVVVVALCGLDVEKTEKELLEGRVGDWWTSLLERPREQVMPAVFIVDGTAMFTRPTKRLLDALEWLVHALHEPESSWMKDSAFPYKVLDTALVASETKTEEKKSSELLEIEELHRAACANKQAMYTDPTTGYSVMTAYILKERQVCCGNGCRHCPYGHANVKDPSRRKNTLTDNVFLQPRRRSRGFAKDSPGGQMLWPSGADAVSAAPNDLVVVFWSGGKDSFLALSALYESYAAELKPMPRVVLLTTIDPKTNVVPIQNISSQTIAAQAEVLELPLCLVAVGLGDEYAAALRSALHNIPDQMNRMKKSRKKREQSEIAPSIDSLVFGDLHLEDIRAWREQSFGQDYKLRFPVWKKDYESELLPSLERLCAKTGAKIVFSSIDKEQLAAKGIDVEWQIGEEYDWKLVEKWNSANAADDTRVDLMGECGEFHTCVKFPSM
;
A
#
# COMPACT_ATOMS: atom_id res chain seq x y z
N MET A 1 14.90 5.72 -33.73
CA MET A 1 14.66 5.62 -32.27
C MET A 1 15.60 4.65 -31.56
N ALA A 2 15.53 3.32 -31.72
CA ALA A 2 16.42 2.41 -30.97
C ALA A 2 17.92 2.56 -31.30
N ILE A 3 18.24 2.78 -32.57
CA ILE A 3 19.63 3.04 -33.03
C ILE A 3 20.13 4.39 -32.51
N GLU A 4 19.32 5.45 -32.59
CA GLU A 4 19.67 6.80 -32.09
C GLU A 4 19.92 6.82 -30.58
N HIS A 5 19.12 6.09 -29.80
CA HIS A 5 19.33 5.94 -28.35
C HIS A 5 20.63 5.18 -28.04
N TRP A 6 20.94 4.17 -28.83
CA TRP A 6 22.19 3.41 -28.69
C TRP A 6 23.40 4.30 -29.00
N ASP A 7 23.35 5.10 -30.07
CA ASP A 7 24.41 6.02 -30.44
C ASP A 7 24.61 7.11 -29.37
N LYS A 8 23.52 7.69 -28.83
CA LYS A 8 23.57 8.64 -27.71
C LYS A 8 24.22 8.01 -26.47
N LEU A 9 23.86 6.78 -26.12
CA LEU A 9 24.47 6.05 -25.01
C LEU A 9 25.98 5.87 -25.19
N GLN A 10 26.42 5.45 -26.38
CA GLN A 10 27.85 5.26 -26.67
C GLN A 10 28.61 6.58 -26.61
N LEU A 11 28.03 7.67 -27.15
CA LEU A 11 28.63 9.00 -27.10
C LEU A 11 28.84 9.46 -25.65
N LEU A 12 27.81 9.33 -24.79
CA LEU A 12 27.88 9.69 -23.38
C LEU A 12 28.91 8.85 -22.62
N LYS A 13 28.97 7.53 -22.86
CA LYS A 13 30.00 6.66 -22.27
C LYS A 13 31.42 7.07 -22.69
N GLN A 14 31.63 7.44 -23.95
CA GLN A 14 32.92 7.93 -24.43
C GLN A 14 33.30 9.29 -23.85
N GLN A 15 32.31 10.18 -23.64
CA GLN A 15 32.52 11.46 -22.97
C GLN A 15 32.91 11.24 -21.51
N ALA A 16 32.18 10.40 -20.78
CA ALA A 16 32.48 10.02 -19.41
C ALA A 16 33.90 9.44 -19.26
N GLN A 17 34.29 8.51 -20.13
CA GLN A 17 35.63 7.92 -20.11
C GLN A 17 36.74 8.95 -20.33
N ARG A 18 36.54 9.91 -21.26
CA ARG A 18 37.48 11.01 -21.48
C ARG A 18 37.60 11.89 -20.24
N LEU A 19 36.48 12.23 -19.61
CA LEU A 19 36.46 13.04 -18.39
C LEU A 19 37.16 12.33 -17.22
N VAL A 20 36.94 11.03 -17.02
CA VAL A 20 37.65 10.20 -16.03
C VAL A 20 39.17 10.24 -16.27
N GLN A 21 39.63 10.15 -17.52
CA GLN A 21 41.06 10.24 -17.86
C GLN A 21 41.64 11.62 -17.53
N ILE A 22 40.90 12.70 -17.83
CA ILE A 22 41.33 14.08 -17.56
C ILE A 22 41.38 14.36 -16.05
N LYS A 23 40.41 13.86 -15.29
CA LYS A 23 40.29 14.09 -13.84
C LYS A 23 41.14 13.13 -12.99
N GLY A 24 41.65 12.06 -13.59
CA GLY A 24 42.58 11.13 -12.94
C GLY A 24 41.94 10.11 -12.00
N GLY A 25 40.62 9.90 -12.08
CA GLY A 25 39.90 8.96 -11.22
C GLY A 25 38.38 8.96 -11.44
N LYS A 26 37.70 7.95 -10.89
CA LYS A 26 36.24 7.87 -10.89
C LYS A 26 35.69 8.45 -9.58
N PRO A 27 34.73 9.38 -9.61
CA PRO A 27 34.05 9.83 -8.40
C PRO A 27 33.28 8.69 -7.74
N ARG A 28 33.37 8.56 -6.42
CA ARG A 28 32.59 7.60 -5.62
C ARG A 28 31.20 8.19 -5.34
N VAL A 29 30.18 7.52 -5.85
CA VAL A 29 28.80 8.00 -5.87
C VAL A 29 27.95 7.20 -4.89
N LEU A 30 27.35 7.90 -3.93
CA LEU A 30 26.31 7.37 -3.06
C LEU A 30 24.95 7.66 -3.68
N MET A 31 24.36 6.66 -4.34
CA MET A 31 23.05 6.76 -4.97
C MET A 31 21.96 6.36 -3.98
N VAL A 32 21.22 7.33 -3.44
CA VAL A 32 20.23 7.14 -2.38
C VAL A 32 18.82 7.05 -2.97
N GLU A 33 18.17 5.91 -2.81
CA GLU A 33 16.79 5.66 -3.26
C GLU A 33 15.76 5.76 -2.12
N TRP A 34 16.21 5.59 -0.87
CA TRP A 34 15.37 5.70 0.32
C TRP A 34 16.18 6.24 1.51
N LEU A 35 15.59 7.16 2.27
CA LEU A 35 16.30 7.90 3.34
C LEU A 35 16.43 7.10 4.65
N GLU A 36 15.39 6.37 5.07
CA GLU A 36 15.40 5.57 6.30
C GLU A 36 14.42 4.36 6.21
N PRO A 37 14.91 3.10 6.37
CA PRO A 37 16.33 2.73 6.41
C PRO A 37 17.03 3.09 5.11
N LEU A 38 18.32 3.46 5.18
CA LEU A 38 19.10 3.86 4.01
C LEU A 38 19.08 2.76 2.94
N PHE A 39 18.48 3.05 1.79
CA PHE A 39 18.49 2.14 0.64
C PHE A 39 19.29 2.77 -0.51
N LEU A 40 20.26 2.01 -1.01
CA LEU A 40 21.20 2.47 -2.03
C LEU A 40 20.95 1.76 -3.37
N GLY A 41 21.00 2.53 -4.45
CA GLY A 41 20.90 2.07 -5.84
C GLY A 41 22.14 1.33 -6.33
N THR A 42 22.43 0.20 -5.68
CA THR A 42 23.65 -0.59 -5.87
C THR A 42 23.50 -1.71 -6.88
N LYS A 43 22.33 -1.86 -7.52
CA LYS A 43 22.03 -2.97 -8.44
C LYS A 43 21.21 -2.48 -9.63
N GLY A 44 21.14 -3.32 -10.66
CA GLY A 44 20.37 -3.05 -11.88
C GLY A 44 20.80 -1.76 -12.59
N TRP A 45 19.84 -1.10 -13.24
CA TRP A 45 20.13 0.09 -14.04
C TRP A 45 20.64 1.28 -13.23
N MET A 46 20.35 1.35 -11.92
CA MET A 46 20.87 2.40 -11.03
C MET A 46 22.39 2.32 -10.85
N ARG A 47 22.93 1.09 -10.79
CA ARG A 47 24.38 0.88 -10.86
C ARG A 47 24.89 1.20 -12.26
N GLU A 48 24.26 0.63 -13.28
CA GLU A 48 24.73 0.73 -14.66
C GLU A 48 24.81 2.19 -15.14
N ILE A 49 23.89 3.05 -14.72
CA ILE A 49 23.90 4.47 -15.10
C ILE A 49 25.04 5.25 -14.43
N VAL A 50 25.35 4.96 -13.17
CA VAL A 50 26.50 5.55 -12.46
C VAL A 50 27.81 5.11 -13.12
N GLU A 51 27.95 3.82 -13.39
CA GLU A 51 29.14 3.27 -14.03
C GLU A 51 29.30 3.78 -15.48
N ALA A 52 28.19 3.92 -16.21
CA ALA A 52 28.16 4.53 -17.54
C ALA A 52 28.54 6.02 -17.52
N ALA A 53 28.19 6.74 -16.46
CA ALA A 53 28.60 8.13 -16.24
C ALA A 53 30.07 8.27 -15.79
N GLY A 54 30.79 7.15 -15.63
CA GLY A 54 32.18 7.14 -15.19
C GLY A 54 32.37 7.28 -13.68
N GLY A 55 31.34 7.03 -12.88
CA GLY A 55 31.42 6.93 -11.43
C GLY A 55 31.73 5.52 -10.92
N GLU A 56 31.99 5.42 -9.62
CA GLU A 56 32.09 4.18 -8.85
C GLU A 56 30.97 4.16 -7.80
N VAL A 57 30.15 3.11 -7.77
CA VAL A 57 29.03 3.02 -6.82
C VAL A 57 29.53 2.65 -5.42
N VAL A 58 29.08 3.39 -4.40
CA VAL A 58 29.28 3.03 -3.00
C VAL A 58 28.28 1.93 -2.61
N GLU A 59 28.78 0.72 -2.34
CA GLU A 59 27.93 -0.46 -2.13
C GLU A 59 27.23 -0.50 -0.77
N SER A 60 27.82 0.15 0.23
CA SER A 60 27.29 0.29 1.58
C SER A 60 27.87 1.55 2.20
N PHE A 61 27.13 2.17 3.13
CA PHE A 61 27.56 3.38 3.79
C PHE A 61 27.14 3.36 5.25
N GLU A 62 28.13 3.33 6.14
CA GLU A 62 27.97 3.39 7.60
C GLU A 62 28.65 4.63 8.19
N GLY A 63 28.91 5.64 7.35
CA GLY A 63 29.47 6.94 7.78
C GLY A 63 30.97 7.10 7.60
N ARG A 64 31.70 6.03 7.27
CA ARG A 64 33.19 6.04 7.25
C ARG A 64 33.78 5.95 5.84
N GLU A 65 32.98 5.54 4.87
CA GLU A 65 33.42 5.33 3.51
C GLU A 65 33.61 6.67 2.80
N HIS A 66 34.62 6.75 1.94
CA HIS A 66 34.82 7.91 1.09
C HIS A 66 33.67 8.04 0.08
N VAL A 67 33.09 9.22 0.01
CA VAL A 67 32.00 9.58 -0.92
C VAL A 67 32.37 10.94 -1.50
N ASP A 68 32.38 11.04 -2.82
CA ASP A 68 32.64 12.29 -3.56
C ASP A 68 31.33 13.01 -3.91
N VAL A 69 30.30 12.24 -4.29
CA VAL A 69 29.00 12.76 -4.72
C VAL A 69 27.87 11.93 -4.11
N VAL A 70 26.85 12.61 -3.62
CA VAL A 70 25.59 11.99 -3.17
C VAL A 70 24.50 12.40 -4.15
N VAL A 71 23.76 11.42 -4.67
CA VAL A 71 22.59 11.66 -5.52
C VAL A 71 21.38 11.08 -4.80
N VAL A 72 20.49 11.95 -4.36
CA VAL A 72 19.24 11.60 -3.66
C VAL A 72 18.10 11.53 -4.69
N ALA A 73 17.76 10.31 -5.10
CA ALA A 73 16.81 10.00 -6.17
C ALA A 73 15.63 9.17 -5.63
N LEU A 74 14.83 9.77 -4.73
CA LEU A 74 13.74 9.08 -4.04
C LEU A 74 12.55 8.78 -4.96
N CYS A 75 11.89 7.66 -4.71
CA CYS A 75 10.61 7.34 -5.33
C CYS A 75 9.45 7.96 -4.52
N GLY A 76 8.57 8.72 -5.16
CA GLY A 76 7.33 9.23 -4.55
C GLY A 76 7.43 10.58 -3.83
N LEU A 77 8.61 11.21 -3.77
CA LEU A 77 8.79 12.59 -3.30
C LEU A 77 9.34 13.46 -4.42
N ASP A 78 8.90 14.72 -4.45
CA ASP A 78 9.46 15.76 -5.34
C ASP A 78 10.75 16.35 -4.74
N VAL A 79 11.44 17.18 -5.53
CA VAL A 79 12.74 17.78 -5.16
C VAL A 79 12.60 18.65 -3.91
N GLU A 80 11.53 19.44 -3.82
CA GLU A 80 11.27 20.37 -2.72
C GLU A 80 10.97 19.64 -1.39
N LYS A 81 10.14 18.58 -1.42
CA LYS A 81 9.88 17.77 -0.23
C LYS A 81 11.14 17.04 0.22
N THR A 82 11.91 16.50 -0.73
CA THR A 82 13.16 15.79 -0.41
C THR A 82 14.17 16.72 0.27
N GLU A 83 14.32 17.94 -0.22
CA GLU A 83 15.16 18.96 0.43
C GLU A 83 14.68 19.26 1.85
N LYS A 84 13.38 19.42 2.04
CA LYS A 84 12.80 19.67 3.36
C LYS A 84 13.11 18.55 4.35
N GLU A 85 12.98 17.28 3.95
CA GLU A 85 13.32 16.13 4.81
C GLU A 85 14.81 16.15 5.22
N LEU A 86 15.72 16.45 4.28
CA LEU A 86 17.17 16.50 4.52
C LEU A 86 17.59 17.66 5.41
N LEU A 87 16.99 18.85 5.23
CA LEU A 87 17.28 20.04 6.04
C LEU A 87 16.74 19.91 7.48
N GLU A 88 15.56 19.32 7.62
CA GLU A 88 14.91 19.10 8.91
C GLU A 88 15.42 17.83 9.62
N GLY A 89 16.43 17.15 9.07
CA GLY A 89 17.09 16.02 9.72
C GLY A 89 16.22 14.76 9.87
N ARG A 90 15.10 14.67 9.15
CA ARG A 90 14.19 13.50 9.19
C ARG A 90 14.70 12.34 8.33
N VAL A 91 15.93 11.96 8.60
CA VAL A 91 16.74 11.00 7.84
C VAL A 91 17.55 10.15 8.80
N GLY A 92 18.02 9.00 8.34
CA GLY A 92 18.76 8.07 9.20
C GLY A 92 20.12 8.57 9.68
N ASP A 93 20.73 7.84 10.62
CA ASP A 93 22.04 8.12 11.24
C ASP A 93 23.17 8.30 10.21
N TRP A 94 23.01 7.72 9.02
CA TRP A 94 23.94 7.88 7.90
C TRP A 94 24.11 9.35 7.49
N TRP A 95 23.05 10.17 7.57
CA TRP A 95 23.08 11.57 7.17
C TRP A 95 23.92 12.39 8.14
N THR A 96 23.69 12.22 9.44
CA THR A 96 24.51 12.82 10.48
C THR A 96 25.97 12.38 10.33
N SER A 97 26.21 11.09 10.10
CA SER A 97 27.56 10.56 9.89
C SER A 97 28.25 11.10 8.62
N LEU A 98 27.47 11.43 7.57
CA LEU A 98 27.96 12.09 6.36
C LEU A 98 28.40 13.54 6.65
N LEU A 99 27.64 14.25 7.50
CA LEU A 99 27.87 15.66 7.85
C LEU A 99 28.94 15.86 8.93
N GLU A 100 29.08 14.91 9.86
CA GLU A 100 30.03 14.98 10.99
C GLU A 100 31.47 14.57 10.63
N ARG A 101 31.78 14.46 9.33
CA ARG A 101 33.11 14.13 8.85
C ARG A 101 34.16 15.14 9.35
N PRO A 102 35.43 14.70 9.55
CA PRO A 102 36.51 15.60 9.98
C PRO A 102 36.61 16.81 9.05
N ARG A 103 36.78 18.02 9.62
CA ARG A 103 36.84 19.30 8.88
C ARG A 103 37.91 19.37 7.78
N GLU A 104 38.87 18.44 7.79
CA GLU A 104 39.95 18.32 6.81
C GLU A 104 39.52 17.58 5.52
N GLN A 105 38.35 16.91 5.53
CA GLN A 105 37.79 16.25 4.36
C GLN A 105 36.83 17.18 3.62
N VAL A 106 36.89 17.16 2.28
CA VAL A 106 35.96 17.91 1.44
C VAL A 106 34.57 17.28 1.56
N MET A 107 33.57 18.11 1.83
CA MET A 107 32.17 17.69 1.87
C MET A 107 31.72 17.20 0.48
N PRO A 108 31.04 16.05 0.37
CA PRO A 108 30.53 15.60 -0.91
C PRO A 108 29.48 16.57 -1.45
N ALA A 109 29.44 16.73 -2.77
CA ALA A 109 28.34 17.43 -3.41
C ALA A 109 27.07 16.60 -3.25
N VAL A 110 25.99 17.22 -2.76
CA VAL A 110 24.69 16.56 -2.58
C VAL A 110 23.71 17.10 -3.61
N PHE A 111 23.31 16.24 -4.54
CA PHE A 111 22.29 16.53 -5.54
C PHE A 111 20.98 15.85 -5.17
N ILE A 112 19.89 16.63 -5.18
CA ILE A 112 18.52 16.14 -5.07
C ILE A 112 17.93 16.16 -6.46
N VAL A 113 17.33 15.05 -6.89
CA VAL A 113 16.75 14.91 -8.24
C VAL A 113 15.32 14.38 -8.15
N ASP A 114 14.52 14.61 -9.19
CA ASP A 114 13.24 13.91 -9.33
C ASP A 114 13.50 12.43 -9.68
N GLY A 115 13.64 11.60 -8.64
CA GLY A 115 13.89 10.17 -8.79
C GLY A 115 12.80 9.45 -9.57
N THR A 116 11.53 9.82 -9.36
CA THR A 116 10.36 9.20 -9.99
C THR A 116 10.37 9.40 -11.51
N ALA A 117 10.67 10.62 -11.96
CA ALA A 117 10.68 10.96 -13.36
C ALA A 117 11.94 10.49 -14.11
N MET A 118 13.09 10.42 -13.42
CA MET A 118 14.40 10.32 -14.08
C MET A 118 15.18 9.03 -13.82
N PHE A 119 15.00 8.35 -12.68
CA PHE A 119 15.88 7.25 -12.26
C PHE A 119 15.14 5.95 -11.88
N THR A 120 13.97 6.03 -11.26
CA THR A 120 13.29 4.85 -10.68
C THR A 120 12.43 4.08 -11.70
N ARG A 121 12.23 4.62 -12.91
CA ARG A 121 11.49 3.97 -14.01
C ARG A 121 12.37 3.80 -15.25
N PRO A 122 12.39 2.61 -15.89
CA PRO A 122 13.19 2.37 -17.09
C PRO A 122 12.53 2.97 -18.34
N THR A 123 12.59 4.29 -18.47
CA THR A 123 12.05 5.04 -19.61
C THR A 123 13.17 5.64 -20.46
N LYS A 124 12.82 6.21 -21.62
CA LYS A 124 13.79 6.93 -22.48
C LYS A 124 14.54 8.06 -21.77
N ARG A 125 14.00 8.58 -20.67
CA ARG A 125 14.61 9.65 -19.85
C ARG A 125 15.89 9.21 -19.15
N LEU A 126 16.17 7.90 -19.05
CA LEU A 126 17.45 7.42 -18.51
C LEU A 126 18.67 7.92 -19.30
N LEU A 127 18.53 8.22 -20.60
CA LEU A 127 19.61 8.85 -21.37
C LEU A 127 19.83 10.31 -20.99
N ASP A 128 18.76 11.03 -20.65
CA ASP A 128 18.85 12.42 -20.20
C ASP A 128 19.40 12.48 -18.77
N ALA A 129 19.02 11.52 -17.92
CA ALA A 129 19.59 11.30 -16.60
C ALA A 129 21.08 10.93 -16.67
N LEU A 130 21.49 10.09 -17.63
CA LEU A 130 22.89 9.75 -17.85
C LEU A 130 23.69 10.97 -18.29
N GLU A 131 23.19 11.75 -19.25
CA GLU A 131 23.83 12.98 -19.71
C GLU A 131 24.04 13.97 -18.58
N TRP A 132 23.00 14.19 -17.78
CA TRP A 132 23.11 15.03 -16.58
C TRP A 132 24.12 14.47 -15.58
N LEU A 133 24.10 13.17 -15.31
CA LEU A 133 25.00 12.53 -14.35
C LEU A 133 26.47 12.63 -14.79
N VAL A 134 26.78 12.54 -16.09
CA VAL A 134 28.14 12.78 -16.61
C VAL A 134 28.64 14.17 -16.22
N HIS A 135 27.82 15.21 -16.38
CA HIS A 135 28.21 16.56 -16.01
C HIS A 135 28.23 16.75 -14.48
N ALA A 136 27.28 16.21 -13.74
CA ALA A 136 27.23 16.31 -12.28
C ALA A 136 28.46 15.68 -11.60
N LEU A 137 28.97 14.56 -12.14
CA LEU A 137 30.12 13.86 -11.58
C LEU A 137 31.47 14.51 -11.90
N HIS A 138 31.63 15.08 -13.10
CA HIS A 138 32.94 15.51 -13.58
C HIS A 138 33.09 17.03 -13.70
N GLU A 139 31.99 17.75 -13.89
CA GLU A 139 31.93 19.18 -14.18
C GLU A 139 30.74 19.89 -13.48
N PRO A 140 30.56 19.73 -12.15
CA PRO A 140 29.38 20.19 -11.42
C PRO A 140 29.16 21.71 -11.47
N GLU A 141 30.21 22.49 -11.73
CA GLU A 141 30.16 23.96 -11.80
C GLU A 141 30.05 24.52 -13.24
N SER A 142 29.95 23.65 -14.24
CA SER A 142 29.89 24.06 -15.65
C SER A 142 28.67 24.91 -15.97
N SER A 143 28.75 25.72 -17.03
CA SER A 143 27.59 26.47 -17.53
C SER A 143 26.46 25.54 -17.98
N TRP A 144 26.80 24.36 -18.51
CA TRP A 144 25.82 23.34 -18.90
C TRP A 144 24.95 22.91 -17.71
N MET A 145 25.56 22.66 -16.54
CA MET A 145 24.80 22.30 -15.33
C MET A 145 23.81 23.42 -14.94
N LYS A 146 24.25 24.69 -15.00
CA LYS A 146 23.43 25.85 -14.62
C LYS A 146 22.25 26.07 -15.56
N ASP A 147 22.44 25.82 -16.86
CA ASP A 147 21.41 26.02 -17.89
C ASP A 147 20.58 24.76 -18.16
N SER A 148 20.88 23.64 -17.50
CA SER A 148 20.21 22.36 -17.72
C SER A 148 18.74 22.42 -17.28
N ALA A 149 17.84 21.92 -18.12
CA ALA A 149 16.42 21.74 -17.78
C ALA A 149 16.17 20.47 -16.94
N PHE A 150 17.22 19.72 -16.57
CA PHE A 150 17.10 18.53 -15.75
C PHE A 150 16.57 18.92 -14.35
N PRO A 151 15.59 18.19 -13.77
CA PRO A 151 14.98 18.56 -12.50
C PRO A 151 15.88 18.15 -11.33
N TYR A 152 16.82 19.03 -10.97
CA TYR A 152 17.71 18.84 -9.83
C TYR A 152 17.88 20.10 -8.98
N LYS A 153 18.36 19.89 -7.76
CA LYS A 153 18.79 20.94 -6.82
C LYS A 153 20.07 20.52 -6.11
N VAL A 154 20.98 21.45 -5.88
CA VAL A 154 22.16 21.24 -5.03
C VAL A 154 21.79 21.63 -3.61
N LEU A 155 21.97 20.72 -2.65
CA LEU A 155 21.68 20.98 -1.24
C LEU A 155 22.84 21.72 -0.57
N ASP A 156 22.54 22.83 0.08
CA ASP A 156 23.47 23.48 1.00
C ASP A 156 23.39 22.80 2.38
N THR A 157 24.37 21.95 2.65
CA THR A 157 24.45 21.16 3.88
C THR A 157 24.72 22.01 5.13
N ALA A 158 25.14 23.28 4.99
CA ALA A 158 25.30 24.19 6.12
C ALA A 158 23.96 24.63 6.74
N LEU A 159 22.84 24.44 6.03
CA LEU A 159 21.50 24.81 6.47
C LEU A 159 20.79 23.72 7.28
N VAL A 160 21.42 22.56 7.48
CA VAL A 160 20.84 21.44 8.25
C VAL A 160 20.75 21.82 9.73
N ALA A 161 19.56 21.67 10.32
CA ALA A 161 19.33 22.01 11.73
C ALA A 161 20.14 21.09 12.65
N SER A 162 21.02 21.64 13.50
CA SER A 162 21.76 20.85 14.49
C SER A 162 20.86 20.53 15.70
N GLU A 163 20.15 19.40 15.70
CA GLU A 163 19.29 18.95 16.81
C GLU A 163 19.95 17.88 17.70
N THR A 164 21.28 17.85 17.81
CA THR A 164 22.03 16.71 18.39
C THR A 164 21.91 16.44 19.89
N LYS A 165 21.12 17.19 20.69
CA LYS A 165 20.97 16.90 22.15
C LYS A 165 19.58 16.48 22.61
N THR A 166 18.55 16.74 21.81
CA THR A 166 17.16 16.41 22.19
C THR A 166 16.72 15.09 21.56
N GLU A 167 17.30 14.73 20.42
CA GLU A 167 17.01 13.50 19.69
C GLU A 167 17.69 12.26 20.26
N GLU A 168 18.95 12.31 20.68
CA GLU A 168 19.64 11.16 21.31
C GLU A 168 18.89 10.68 22.56
N LYS A 169 18.39 11.61 23.39
CA LYS A 169 17.63 11.30 24.60
C LYS A 169 16.23 10.76 24.28
N LYS A 170 15.54 11.33 23.28
CA LYS A 170 14.26 10.80 22.77
C LYS A 170 14.43 9.41 22.13
N SER A 171 15.53 9.18 21.43
CA SER A 171 15.88 7.90 20.78
C SER A 171 16.15 6.83 21.83
N SER A 172 16.95 7.12 22.87
CA SER A 172 17.17 6.17 23.97
C SER A 172 15.90 5.82 24.74
N GLU A 173 15.04 6.81 25.00
CA GLU A 173 13.75 6.60 25.68
C GLU A 173 12.78 5.76 24.83
N LEU A 174 12.74 5.98 23.51
CA LEU A 174 11.93 5.19 22.59
C LEU A 174 12.43 3.75 22.49
N LEU A 175 13.75 3.52 22.43
CA LEU A 175 14.34 2.18 22.44
C LEU A 175 14.00 1.42 23.73
N GLU A 176 14.05 2.08 24.89
CA GLU A 176 13.64 1.48 26.16
C GLU A 176 12.15 1.11 26.17
N ILE A 177 11.29 2.01 25.65
CA ILE A 177 9.86 1.75 25.48
C ILE A 177 9.60 0.53 24.58
N GLU A 178 10.34 0.38 23.49
CA GLU A 178 10.22 -0.75 22.56
C GLU A 178 10.69 -2.06 23.19
N GLU A 179 11.80 -2.06 23.92
CA GLU A 179 12.30 -3.26 24.59
C GLU A 179 11.35 -3.71 25.72
N LEU A 180 10.81 -2.77 26.51
CA LEU A 180 9.79 -3.07 27.53
C LEU A 180 8.52 -3.65 26.89
N HIS A 181 8.08 -3.07 25.77
CA HIS A 181 6.94 -3.60 25.01
C HIS A 181 7.21 -5.00 24.47
N ARG A 182 8.39 -5.24 23.89
CA ARG A 182 8.82 -6.54 23.35
C ARG A 182 8.86 -7.60 24.45
N ALA A 183 9.49 -7.30 25.57
CA ALA A 183 9.53 -8.18 26.74
C ALA A 183 8.12 -8.47 27.28
N ALA A 184 7.26 -7.45 27.38
CA ALA A 184 5.88 -7.64 27.83
C ALA A 184 5.06 -8.50 26.86
N CYS A 185 5.25 -8.34 25.54
CA CYS A 185 4.62 -9.18 24.52
C CYS A 185 5.10 -10.64 24.59
N ALA A 186 6.42 -10.86 24.72
CA ALA A 186 7.02 -12.20 24.86
C ALA A 186 6.48 -12.93 26.09
N ASN A 187 6.28 -12.20 27.20
CA ASN A 187 5.70 -12.71 28.44
C ASN A 187 4.16 -12.72 28.47
N LYS A 188 3.48 -12.40 27.36
CA LYS A 188 2.00 -12.35 27.26
C LYS A 188 1.34 -11.43 28.29
N GLN A 189 2.03 -10.36 28.69
CA GLN A 189 1.51 -9.36 29.61
C GLN A 189 0.56 -8.40 28.88
N ALA A 190 -0.49 -7.97 29.57
CA ALA A 190 -1.48 -7.07 28.97
C ALA A 190 -0.98 -5.63 28.86
N MET A 191 -0.11 -5.20 29.77
CA MET A 191 0.38 -3.83 29.86
C MET A 191 1.83 -3.85 30.36
N TYR A 192 2.56 -2.79 30.04
CA TYR A 192 3.82 -2.42 30.70
C TYR A 192 3.70 -0.98 31.20
N THR A 193 4.57 -0.58 32.12
CA THR A 193 4.63 0.81 32.60
C THR A 193 5.61 1.59 31.74
N ASP A 194 5.15 2.68 31.14
CA ASP A 194 6.00 3.62 30.42
C ASP A 194 6.98 4.28 31.41
N PRO A 195 8.30 4.16 31.20
CA PRO A 195 9.30 4.63 32.17
C PRO A 195 9.33 6.16 32.27
N THR A 196 8.97 6.87 31.20
CA THR A 196 9.00 8.34 31.13
C THR A 196 7.76 8.97 31.75
N THR A 197 6.58 8.40 31.48
CA THR A 197 5.30 9.00 31.89
C THR A 197 4.66 8.33 33.10
N GLY A 198 5.11 7.13 33.47
CA GLY A 198 4.50 6.31 34.53
C GLY A 198 3.15 5.70 34.14
N TYR A 199 2.67 5.91 32.92
CA TYR A 199 1.37 5.37 32.48
C TYR A 199 1.45 3.88 32.15
N SER A 200 0.36 3.16 32.43
CA SER A 200 0.16 1.78 31.95
C SER A 200 -0.22 1.78 30.47
N VAL A 201 0.63 1.19 29.62
CA VAL A 201 0.44 1.12 28.17
C VAL A 201 0.08 -0.30 27.76
N MET A 202 -1.00 -0.46 26.99
CA MET A 202 -1.42 -1.77 26.47
C MET A 202 -0.44 -2.32 25.43
N THR A 203 -0.10 -3.60 25.54
CA THR A 203 0.80 -4.30 24.61
C THR A 203 0.09 -4.64 23.30
N ALA A 204 0.87 -4.84 22.23
CA ALA A 204 0.31 -5.32 20.95
C ALA A 204 -0.31 -6.71 21.12
N TYR A 205 0.26 -7.55 22.00
CA TYR A 205 -0.30 -8.86 22.35
C TYR A 205 -1.76 -8.79 22.81
N ILE A 206 -2.08 -8.00 23.86
CA ILE A 206 -3.46 -7.95 24.35
C ILE A 206 -4.40 -7.28 23.36
N LEU A 207 -3.90 -6.35 22.56
CA LEU A 207 -4.68 -5.69 21.53
C LEU A 207 -5.04 -6.68 20.42
N LYS A 208 -4.11 -7.52 19.96
CA LYS A 208 -4.36 -8.62 18.99
C LYS A 208 -5.30 -9.68 19.58
N GLU A 209 -5.15 -10.05 20.86
CA GLU A 209 -6.07 -10.98 21.54
C GLU A 209 -7.51 -10.46 21.62
N ARG A 210 -7.71 -9.15 21.74
CA ARG A 210 -9.05 -8.53 21.74
C ARG A 210 -9.70 -8.48 20.36
N GLN A 211 -8.92 -8.58 19.27
CA GLN A 211 -9.38 -8.47 17.89
C GLN A 211 -10.19 -7.20 17.58
N VAL A 212 -10.05 -6.12 18.36
CA VAL A 212 -10.87 -4.91 18.19
C VAL A 212 -9.99 -3.66 18.24
N CYS A 213 -10.05 -2.84 17.19
CA CYS A 213 -9.46 -1.50 17.20
C CYS A 213 -10.50 -0.48 17.72
N CYS A 214 -10.31 0.04 18.93
CA CYS A 214 -11.26 0.95 19.56
C CYS A 214 -11.31 2.36 18.93
N GLY A 215 -10.23 2.79 18.27
CA GLY A 215 -10.09 4.13 17.69
C GLY A 215 -9.41 5.16 18.60
N ASN A 216 -8.81 4.75 19.72
CA ASN A 216 -8.18 5.66 20.70
C ASN A 216 -6.70 5.98 20.43
N GLY A 217 -6.11 5.58 19.30
CA GLY A 217 -4.71 5.90 18.98
C GLY A 217 -3.70 5.31 19.98
N CYS A 218 -3.79 4.00 20.25
CA CYS A 218 -2.89 3.31 21.17
C CYS A 218 -1.46 3.27 20.62
N ARG A 219 -0.44 3.57 21.44
CA ARG A 219 0.97 3.58 21.02
C ARG A 219 1.39 2.33 20.24
N HIS A 220 0.95 1.15 20.69
CA HIS A 220 1.30 -0.14 20.08
C HIS A 220 0.12 -0.78 19.35
N CYS A 221 -0.74 0.04 18.73
CA CYS A 221 -1.89 -0.47 17.98
C CYS A 221 -1.41 -1.39 16.84
N PRO A 222 -1.74 -2.69 16.88
CA PRO A 222 -1.31 -3.62 15.83
C PRO A 222 -2.10 -3.42 14.52
N TYR A 223 -3.20 -2.68 14.59
CA TYR A 223 -4.16 -2.51 13.49
C TYR A 223 -3.87 -1.31 12.60
N GLY A 224 -2.65 -0.76 12.62
CA GLY A 224 -2.31 0.45 11.84
C GLY A 224 -3.27 1.63 12.08
N HIS A 225 -3.79 1.75 13.30
CA HIS A 225 -4.80 2.75 13.64
C HIS A 225 -6.05 2.77 12.73
N ALA A 226 -6.47 1.61 12.21
CA ALA A 226 -7.57 1.49 11.27
C ALA A 226 -8.89 2.18 11.71
N ASN A 227 -9.19 2.24 13.00
CA ASN A 227 -10.41 2.91 13.50
C ASN A 227 -10.18 4.30 14.13
N VAL A 228 -8.97 4.86 14.03
CA VAL A 228 -8.65 6.18 14.62
C VAL A 228 -9.08 7.29 13.67
N LYS A 229 -10.07 8.07 14.09
CA LYS A 229 -10.66 9.12 13.24
C LYS A 229 -9.74 10.33 13.03
N ASP A 230 -9.05 10.76 14.08
CA ASP A 230 -8.17 11.93 14.05
C ASP A 230 -6.85 11.60 13.34
N PRO A 231 -6.55 12.21 12.17
CA PRO A 231 -5.32 11.96 11.43
C PRO A 231 -4.05 12.25 12.23
N SER A 232 -4.06 13.25 13.12
CA SER A 232 -2.88 13.61 13.94
C SER A 232 -2.47 12.52 14.93
N ARG A 233 -3.38 11.58 15.22
CA ARG A 233 -3.17 10.45 16.12
C ARG A 233 -2.84 9.15 15.39
N ARG A 234 -2.81 9.15 14.05
CA ARG A 234 -2.52 7.97 13.23
C ARG A 234 -1.01 7.83 13.02
N LYS A 235 -0.31 7.37 14.05
CA LYS A 235 1.16 7.18 14.01
C LYS A 235 1.62 5.79 13.54
N ASN A 236 0.79 4.77 13.74
CA ASN A 236 1.14 3.38 13.41
C ASN A 236 0.61 2.99 12.04
N THR A 237 1.42 2.25 11.28
CA THR A 237 1.01 1.52 10.08
C THR A 237 0.78 0.05 10.40
N LEU A 238 0.25 -0.70 9.43
CA LEU A 238 0.07 -2.13 9.54
C LEU A 238 1.40 -2.85 9.24
N THR A 239 1.96 -3.55 10.22
CA THR A 239 3.25 -4.27 10.06
C THR A 239 3.11 -5.78 10.02
N ASP A 240 1.97 -6.32 10.42
CA ASP A 240 1.67 -7.75 10.45
C ASP A 240 0.23 -8.02 10.00
N ASN A 241 -0.07 -9.28 9.68
CA ASN A 241 -1.44 -9.74 9.50
C ASN A 241 -2.24 -9.58 10.80
N VAL A 242 -3.41 -8.96 10.70
CA VAL A 242 -4.31 -8.75 11.85
C VAL A 242 -5.73 -9.14 11.54
N PHE A 243 -6.44 -9.54 12.59
CA PHE A 243 -7.83 -9.92 12.56
C PHE A 243 -8.66 -8.91 13.38
N LEU A 244 -9.61 -8.26 12.72
CA LEU A 244 -10.48 -7.23 13.26
C LEU A 244 -11.92 -7.72 13.29
N GLN A 245 -12.52 -7.68 14.47
CA GLN A 245 -13.94 -7.86 14.68
C GLN A 245 -14.65 -6.49 14.61
N PRO A 246 -15.88 -6.45 14.08
CA PRO A 246 -16.70 -5.24 14.14
C PRO A 246 -16.96 -4.87 15.61
N ARG A 247 -16.84 -3.58 15.95
CA ARG A 247 -17.08 -3.09 17.32
C ARG A 247 -18.55 -3.13 17.69
N ARG A 248 -19.43 -2.91 16.72
CA ARG A 248 -20.86 -2.76 16.90
C ARG A 248 -21.58 -3.83 16.09
N ARG A 249 -22.71 -4.28 16.64
CA ARG A 249 -23.69 -5.10 15.93
C ARG A 249 -25.06 -4.45 16.06
N SER A 250 -25.85 -4.52 15.00
CA SER A 250 -27.17 -3.93 14.94
C SER A 250 -28.07 -4.54 16.02
N ARG A 251 -28.83 -3.68 16.70
CA ARG A 251 -29.82 -4.11 17.69
C ARG A 251 -30.93 -4.90 16.98
N GLY A 252 -31.38 -5.98 17.58
CA GLY A 252 -32.44 -6.83 17.04
C GLY A 252 -31.94 -8.12 16.36
N PHE A 253 -30.64 -8.24 16.09
CA PHE A 253 -30.04 -9.48 15.62
C PHE A 253 -29.47 -10.31 16.79
N ALA A 254 -29.48 -11.64 16.62
CA ALA A 254 -28.91 -12.55 17.59
C ALA A 254 -27.41 -12.24 17.82
N LYS A 255 -26.93 -12.38 19.07
CA LYS A 255 -25.54 -12.04 19.43
C LYS A 255 -24.49 -12.85 18.64
N ASP A 256 -24.87 -14.00 18.13
CA ASP A 256 -24.10 -14.94 17.33
C ASP A 256 -24.35 -14.84 15.82
N SER A 257 -25.11 -13.84 15.36
CA SER A 257 -25.39 -13.63 13.94
C SER A 257 -24.10 -13.54 13.10
N PRO A 258 -24.06 -14.05 11.85
CA PRO A 258 -22.85 -14.05 11.05
C PRO A 258 -22.35 -12.65 10.64
N GLY A 259 -23.18 -11.60 10.74
CA GLY A 259 -22.90 -10.29 10.16
C GLY A 259 -23.40 -10.21 8.71
N GLY A 260 -23.26 -9.06 8.03
CA GLY A 260 -23.59 -8.91 6.61
C GLY A 260 -25.09 -8.81 6.27
N GLN A 261 -25.96 -8.68 7.27
CA GLN A 261 -27.42 -8.72 7.12
C GLN A 261 -27.94 -7.58 6.25
N MET A 262 -27.23 -6.44 6.23
CA MET A 262 -27.51 -5.34 5.32
C MET A 262 -27.57 -5.79 3.85
N LEU A 263 -26.78 -6.79 3.46
CA LEU A 263 -26.72 -7.30 2.10
C LEU A 263 -27.58 -8.54 1.88
N TRP A 264 -27.94 -9.28 2.94
CA TRP A 264 -28.80 -10.46 2.83
C TRP A 264 -30.15 -10.14 2.16
N PRO A 265 -30.65 -10.95 1.21
CA PRO A 265 -31.92 -10.70 0.54
C PRO A 265 -33.12 -10.63 1.50
N SER A 266 -34.00 -9.64 1.30
CA SER A 266 -35.21 -9.47 2.12
C SER A 266 -36.17 -10.66 1.91
N GLY A 267 -36.68 -11.22 3.01
CA GLY A 267 -37.65 -12.33 2.96
C GLY A 267 -37.03 -13.72 2.78
N ALA A 268 -35.70 -13.82 2.67
CA ALA A 268 -35.00 -15.11 2.76
C ALA A 268 -34.85 -15.51 4.23
N ASP A 269 -35.60 -16.54 4.65
CA ASP A 269 -35.47 -17.10 6.00
C ASP A 269 -34.04 -17.59 6.24
N ALA A 270 -33.41 -17.14 7.33
CA ALA A 270 -32.15 -17.69 7.78
C ALA A 270 -32.40 -19.11 8.34
N VAL A 271 -32.48 -20.10 7.45
CA VAL A 271 -32.75 -21.50 7.81
C VAL A 271 -31.68 -21.95 8.82
N SER A 272 -32.08 -22.28 10.05
CA SER A 272 -31.15 -22.37 11.19
C SER A 272 -30.79 -23.81 11.64
N ALA A 273 -30.86 -24.80 10.75
CA ALA A 273 -30.59 -26.20 11.11
C ALA A 273 -29.20 -26.72 10.70
N ALA A 274 -28.56 -26.15 9.69
CA ALA A 274 -27.26 -26.59 9.19
C ALA A 274 -26.12 -25.66 9.65
N PRO A 275 -24.88 -26.16 9.84
CA PRO A 275 -23.73 -25.30 10.10
C PRO A 275 -23.47 -24.37 8.92
N ASN A 276 -23.31 -23.08 9.19
CA ASN A 276 -23.04 -22.08 8.16
C ASN A 276 -21.60 -22.23 7.64
N ASP A 277 -21.42 -22.24 6.32
CA ASP A 277 -20.11 -22.25 5.66
C ASP A 277 -19.26 -21.06 6.11
N LEU A 278 -17.95 -21.27 6.33
CA LEU A 278 -17.01 -20.17 6.51
C LEU A 278 -16.44 -19.76 5.15
N VAL A 279 -16.78 -18.57 4.69
CA VAL A 279 -16.38 -18.04 3.38
C VAL A 279 -15.45 -16.84 3.57
N VAL A 280 -14.35 -16.80 2.83
CA VAL A 280 -13.45 -15.64 2.81
C VAL A 280 -13.67 -14.86 1.52
N VAL A 281 -14.01 -13.59 1.66
CA VAL A 281 -14.27 -12.69 0.52
C VAL A 281 -13.09 -11.74 0.38
N PHE A 282 -12.45 -11.77 -0.77
CA PHE A 282 -11.39 -10.82 -1.11
C PHE A 282 -12.02 -9.45 -1.35
N TRP A 283 -11.81 -8.57 -0.37
CA TRP A 283 -12.48 -7.28 -0.28
C TRP A 283 -11.49 -6.17 -0.63
N SER A 284 -11.63 -5.58 -1.82
CA SER A 284 -10.82 -4.43 -2.22
C SER A 284 -11.38 -3.11 -1.69
N GLY A 285 -12.65 -3.10 -1.26
CA GLY A 285 -13.39 -1.91 -0.86
C GLY A 285 -14.08 -1.18 -2.00
N GLY A 286 -13.94 -1.68 -3.24
CA GLY A 286 -14.60 -1.15 -4.43
C GLY A 286 -15.88 -1.88 -4.82
N LYS A 287 -16.52 -1.35 -5.87
CA LYS A 287 -17.83 -1.82 -6.37
C LYS A 287 -17.84 -3.31 -6.74
N ASP A 288 -16.74 -3.85 -7.25
CA ASP A 288 -16.69 -5.23 -7.77
C ASP A 288 -16.73 -6.24 -6.62
N SER A 289 -15.95 -5.99 -5.55
CA SER A 289 -16.03 -6.79 -4.31
C SER A 289 -17.37 -6.66 -3.60
N PHE A 290 -18.03 -5.50 -3.73
CA PHE A 290 -19.36 -5.24 -3.18
C PHE A 290 -20.45 -6.03 -3.91
N LEU A 291 -20.43 -6.01 -5.24
CA LEU A 291 -21.29 -6.82 -6.10
C LEU A 291 -21.05 -8.32 -5.84
N ALA A 292 -19.80 -8.75 -5.74
CA ALA A 292 -19.47 -10.15 -5.49
C ALA A 292 -20.03 -10.66 -4.15
N LEU A 293 -19.95 -9.86 -3.09
CA LEU A 293 -20.53 -10.20 -1.78
C LEU A 293 -22.06 -10.24 -1.84
N SER A 294 -22.71 -9.30 -2.53
CA SER A 294 -24.18 -9.33 -2.72
C SER A 294 -24.62 -10.57 -3.50
N ALA A 295 -23.96 -10.85 -4.63
CA ALA A 295 -24.25 -12.00 -5.49
C ALA A 295 -24.02 -13.34 -4.77
N LEU A 296 -23.02 -13.41 -3.89
CA LEU A 296 -22.83 -14.57 -3.00
C LEU A 296 -24.05 -14.77 -2.10
N TYR A 297 -24.53 -13.73 -1.41
CA TYR A 297 -25.70 -13.88 -0.54
C TYR A 297 -26.98 -14.20 -1.30
N GLU A 298 -27.16 -13.60 -2.48
CA GLU A 298 -28.26 -13.94 -3.39
C GLU A 298 -28.23 -15.41 -3.80
N SER A 299 -27.06 -15.96 -4.14
CA SER A 299 -26.93 -17.37 -4.51
C SER A 299 -27.25 -18.29 -3.33
N TYR A 300 -26.76 -17.98 -2.14
CA TYR A 300 -27.08 -18.76 -0.93
C TYR A 300 -28.58 -18.73 -0.62
N ALA A 301 -29.22 -17.57 -0.70
CA ALA A 301 -30.65 -17.43 -0.48
C ALA A 301 -31.48 -18.19 -1.54
N ALA A 302 -31.11 -18.09 -2.82
CA ALA A 302 -31.77 -18.79 -3.91
C ALA A 302 -31.65 -20.31 -3.80
N GLU A 303 -30.52 -20.80 -3.29
CA GLU A 303 -30.28 -22.23 -3.01
C GLU A 303 -30.89 -22.70 -1.67
N LEU A 304 -31.63 -21.83 -0.96
CA LEU A 304 -32.21 -22.08 0.36
C LEU A 304 -31.16 -22.53 1.40
N LYS A 305 -29.92 -22.06 1.25
CA LYS A 305 -28.82 -22.34 2.17
C LYS A 305 -28.83 -21.35 3.36
N PRO A 306 -28.36 -21.78 4.54
CA PRO A 306 -28.14 -20.87 5.65
C PRO A 306 -27.15 -19.76 5.26
N MET A 307 -27.34 -18.56 5.80
CA MET A 307 -26.44 -17.44 5.56
C MET A 307 -24.99 -17.78 5.96
N PRO A 308 -24.00 -17.70 5.05
CA PRO A 308 -22.65 -18.11 5.37
C PRO A 308 -22.00 -17.16 6.39
N ARG A 309 -21.01 -17.65 7.13
CA ARG A 309 -20.12 -16.82 7.94
C ARG A 309 -19.07 -16.24 7.01
N VAL A 310 -19.11 -14.93 6.80
CA VAL A 310 -18.15 -14.24 5.93
C VAL A 310 -17.04 -13.59 6.75
N VAL A 311 -15.80 -13.70 6.27
CA VAL A 311 -14.66 -12.89 6.68
C VAL A 311 -14.17 -12.12 5.46
N LEU A 312 -14.06 -10.80 5.58
CA LEU A 312 -13.43 -9.96 4.56
C LEU A 312 -11.91 -10.12 4.68
N LEU A 313 -11.21 -10.27 3.57
CA LEU A 313 -9.74 -10.28 3.52
C LEU A 313 -9.27 -9.17 2.59
N THR A 314 -8.35 -8.34 3.08
CA THR A 314 -7.78 -7.23 2.31
C THR A 314 -6.27 -7.15 2.52
N THR A 315 -5.51 -7.05 1.43
CA THR A 315 -4.07 -6.76 1.48
C THR A 315 -3.83 -5.26 1.56
N ILE A 316 -2.97 -4.83 2.47
CA ILE A 316 -2.57 -3.44 2.66
C ILE A 316 -1.05 -3.38 2.52
N ASP A 317 -0.56 -2.47 1.67
CA ASP A 317 0.86 -2.19 1.57
C ASP A 317 1.33 -1.54 2.89
N PRO A 318 2.27 -2.14 3.64
CA PRO A 318 2.78 -1.60 4.90
C PRO A 318 3.39 -0.19 4.77
N LYS A 319 3.92 0.15 3.59
CA LYS A 319 4.58 1.45 3.34
C LYS A 319 3.58 2.58 3.16
N THR A 320 2.53 2.32 2.37
CA THR A 320 1.55 3.35 1.98
C THR A 320 0.26 3.29 2.80
N ASN A 321 0.03 2.20 3.54
CA ASN A 321 -1.18 1.92 4.33
C ASN A 321 -2.48 2.00 3.52
N VAL A 322 -2.39 1.70 2.21
CA VAL A 322 -3.54 1.59 1.30
C VAL A 322 -3.59 0.20 0.67
N VAL A 323 -4.76 -0.16 0.16
CA VAL A 323 -4.91 -1.28 -0.78
C VAL A 323 -4.12 -0.92 -2.05
N PRO A 324 -3.13 -1.72 -2.46
CA PRO A 324 -2.38 -1.47 -3.69
C PRO A 324 -3.32 -1.35 -4.88
N ILE A 325 -2.98 -0.51 -5.86
CA ILE A 325 -3.78 -0.27 -7.07
C ILE A 325 -5.07 0.53 -6.81
N GLN A 326 -5.96 0.08 -5.92
CA GLN A 326 -7.23 0.78 -5.66
C GLN A 326 -7.07 2.09 -4.88
N ASN A 327 -5.95 2.28 -4.18
CA ASN A 327 -5.64 3.48 -3.40
C ASN A 327 -6.68 3.75 -2.28
N ILE A 328 -7.15 2.69 -1.63
CA ILE A 328 -8.13 2.78 -0.53
C ILE A 328 -7.41 2.57 0.81
N SER A 329 -7.54 3.51 1.74
CA SER A 329 -6.88 3.41 3.05
C SER A 329 -7.42 2.27 3.91
N SER A 330 -6.55 1.67 4.74
CA SER A 330 -6.95 0.64 5.71
C SER A 330 -8.05 1.12 6.67
N GLN A 331 -8.11 2.43 6.95
CA GLN A 331 -9.20 3.03 7.73
C GLN A 331 -10.54 2.95 7.01
N THR A 332 -10.55 3.20 5.70
CA THR A 332 -11.78 3.10 4.89
C THR A 332 -12.26 1.65 4.83
N ILE A 333 -11.34 0.70 4.62
CA ILE A 333 -11.66 -0.74 4.62
C ILE A 333 -12.23 -1.19 5.98
N ALA A 334 -11.61 -0.79 7.08
CA ALA A 334 -12.12 -1.12 8.41
C ALA A 334 -13.50 -0.49 8.69
N ALA A 335 -13.74 0.74 8.21
CA ALA A 335 -15.05 1.37 8.32
C ALA A 335 -16.13 0.65 7.48
N GLN A 336 -15.81 0.19 6.26
CA GLN A 336 -16.71 -0.62 5.46
C GLN A 336 -17.06 -1.94 6.17
N ALA A 337 -16.06 -2.65 6.68
CA ALA A 337 -16.26 -3.90 7.43
C ALA A 337 -17.12 -3.70 8.68
N GLU A 338 -16.93 -2.59 9.41
CA GLU A 338 -17.75 -2.21 10.56
C GLU A 338 -19.21 -1.97 10.17
N VAL A 339 -19.49 -1.28 9.07
CA VAL A 339 -20.86 -1.04 8.59
C VAL A 339 -21.53 -2.33 8.10
N LEU A 340 -20.75 -3.19 7.45
CA LEU A 340 -21.21 -4.52 7.03
C LEU A 340 -21.37 -5.49 8.21
N GLU A 341 -20.87 -5.13 9.40
CA GLU A 341 -20.80 -5.99 10.59
C GLU A 341 -20.07 -7.31 10.34
N LEU A 342 -19.06 -7.28 9.46
CA LEU A 342 -18.28 -8.44 9.07
C LEU A 342 -16.88 -8.39 9.69
N PRO A 343 -16.34 -9.52 10.17
CA PRO A 343 -14.93 -9.61 10.52
C PRO A 343 -14.02 -9.32 9.32
N LEU A 344 -12.87 -8.72 9.58
CA LEU A 344 -11.89 -8.28 8.60
C LEU A 344 -10.49 -8.81 8.93
N CYS A 345 -9.87 -9.50 8.00
CA CYS A 345 -8.46 -9.86 8.03
C CYS A 345 -7.68 -8.89 7.15
N LEU A 346 -6.85 -8.04 7.76
CA LEU A 346 -5.91 -7.20 7.04
C LEU A 346 -4.57 -7.92 6.94
N VAL A 347 -4.05 -8.06 5.74
CA VAL A 347 -2.78 -8.74 5.45
C VAL A 347 -1.75 -7.68 5.07
N ALA A 348 -0.65 -7.61 5.82
CA ALA A 348 0.40 -6.61 5.64
C ALA A 348 1.35 -7.05 4.53
N VAL A 349 1.00 -6.74 3.27
CA VAL A 349 1.79 -7.13 2.10
C VAL A 349 1.52 -6.18 0.93
N GLY A 350 2.59 -5.76 0.25
CA GLY A 350 2.52 -5.01 -1.00
C GLY A 350 2.36 -5.93 -2.23
N LEU A 351 2.56 -5.38 -3.42
CA LEU A 351 2.67 -6.18 -4.65
C LEU A 351 4.05 -6.87 -4.70
N GLY A 352 4.11 -8.11 -5.20
CA GLY A 352 5.36 -8.84 -5.41
C GLY A 352 5.31 -10.32 -5.04
N ASP A 353 6.48 -10.96 -5.03
CA ASP A 353 6.62 -12.42 -4.89
C ASP A 353 6.12 -12.97 -3.53
N GLU A 354 6.14 -12.14 -2.49
CA GLU A 354 5.68 -12.53 -1.14
C GLU A 354 4.15 -12.56 -1.02
N TYR A 355 3.41 -11.99 -1.99
CA TYR A 355 1.97 -11.80 -1.93
C TYR A 355 1.20 -13.10 -1.67
N ALA A 356 1.47 -14.14 -2.46
CA ALA A 356 0.77 -15.43 -2.33
C ALA A 356 1.10 -16.14 -1.01
N ALA A 357 2.35 -16.06 -0.56
CA ALA A 357 2.78 -16.66 0.71
C ALA A 357 2.11 -15.97 1.92
N ALA A 358 2.06 -14.64 1.90
CA ALA A 358 1.39 -13.85 2.94
C ALA A 358 -0.11 -14.16 3.04
N LEU A 359 -0.78 -14.28 1.88
CA LEU A 359 -2.19 -14.69 1.81
C LEU A 359 -2.42 -16.10 2.34
N ARG A 360 -1.60 -17.09 1.94
CA ARG A 360 -1.69 -18.47 2.45
C ARG A 360 -1.55 -18.51 3.96
N SER A 361 -0.59 -17.77 4.52
CA SER A 361 -0.42 -17.64 5.97
C SER A 361 -1.65 -17.02 6.64
N ALA A 362 -2.22 -15.96 6.06
CA ALA A 362 -3.44 -15.34 6.59
C ALA A 362 -4.64 -16.30 6.56
N LEU A 363 -4.89 -16.96 5.43
CA LEU A 363 -5.99 -17.92 5.24
C LEU A 363 -5.91 -19.08 6.23
N HIS A 364 -4.71 -19.64 6.44
CA HIS A 364 -4.47 -20.69 7.43
C HIS A 364 -4.89 -20.27 8.85
N ASN A 365 -4.68 -19.00 9.21
CA ASN A 365 -4.92 -18.50 10.56
C ASN A 365 -6.38 -18.06 10.83
N ILE A 366 -7.17 -17.76 9.80
CA ILE A 366 -8.55 -17.25 9.95
C ILE A 366 -9.46 -18.18 10.79
N PRO A 367 -9.52 -19.51 10.57
CA PRO A 367 -10.29 -20.45 11.39
C PRO A 367 -10.06 -20.29 12.90
N ASP A 368 -8.79 -20.19 13.30
CA ASP A 368 -8.40 -20.07 14.71
C ASP A 368 -8.79 -18.72 15.29
N GLN A 369 -8.63 -17.64 14.51
CA GLN A 369 -9.05 -16.31 14.92
C GLN A 369 -10.56 -16.24 15.14
N MET A 370 -11.35 -16.92 14.31
CA MET A 370 -12.81 -17.02 14.46
C MET A 370 -13.22 -17.81 15.72
N ASN A 371 -12.45 -18.81 16.13
CA ASN A 371 -12.74 -19.63 17.32
C ASN A 371 -12.41 -18.96 18.65
N ARG A 372 -11.44 -18.03 18.67
CA ARG A 372 -11.11 -17.25 19.87
C ARG A 372 -12.33 -16.51 20.44
N MET A 373 -13.36 -16.25 19.61
CA MET A 373 -14.67 -15.72 20.03
C MET A 373 -15.40 -16.58 21.08
N LYS A 374 -15.24 -17.92 21.07
CA LYS A 374 -15.99 -18.82 21.97
C LYS A 374 -15.29 -19.07 23.30
N LYS A 375 -13.95 -19.03 23.33
CA LYS A 375 -13.13 -19.44 24.49
C LYS A 375 -13.19 -18.48 25.69
N SER A 376 -13.58 -17.21 25.53
CA SER A 376 -13.74 -16.29 26.67
C SER A 376 -15.06 -16.47 27.44
N ARG A 377 -16.01 -17.27 26.93
CA ARG A 377 -17.36 -17.40 27.51
C ARG A 377 -17.76 -18.77 28.06
N LYS A 378 -17.02 -19.85 27.80
CA LYS A 378 -17.31 -21.18 28.39
C LYS A 378 -16.02 -21.94 28.69
N LYS A 379 -16.01 -22.62 29.85
CA LYS A 379 -14.96 -23.52 30.36
C LYS A 379 -14.39 -24.40 29.24
N ARG A 380 -13.07 -24.59 29.25
CA ARG A 380 -12.27 -25.47 28.37
C ARG A 380 -12.75 -26.92 28.45
N GLU A 381 -13.82 -27.29 27.77
CA GLU A 381 -14.28 -28.69 27.75
C GLU A 381 -15.22 -28.92 26.57
N GLN A 382 -14.77 -28.67 25.34
CA GLN A 382 -15.17 -29.47 24.19
C GLN A 382 -14.24 -29.17 23.02
N SER A 383 -13.65 -30.22 22.48
CA SER A 383 -12.90 -30.26 21.22
C SER A 383 -13.87 -29.98 20.05
N GLU A 384 -14.30 -28.74 19.88
CA GLU A 384 -14.93 -28.31 18.61
C GLU A 384 -13.82 -28.20 17.56
N ILE A 385 -13.92 -29.02 16.51
CA ILE A 385 -13.08 -28.93 15.31
C ILE A 385 -13.17 -27.49 14.78
N ALA A 386 -12.02 -26.87 14.50
CA ALA A 386 -12.00 -25.52 13.99
C ALA A 386 -12.73 -25.43 12.64
N PRO A 387 -13.55 -24.40 12.39
CA PRO A 387 -14.27 -24.28 11.12
C PRO A 387 -13.25 -24.11 10.00
N SER A 388 -13.19 -25.06 9.07
CA SER A 388 -12.40 -24.91 7.84
C SER A 388 -13.05 -23.88 6.91
N ILE A 389 -12.23 -23.22 6.10
CA ILE A 389 -12.73 -22.33 5.04
C ILE A 389 -13.40 -23.21 3.97
N ASP A 390 -14.67 -22.96 3.67
CA ASP A 390 -15.41 -23.63 2.58
C ASP A 390 -14.95 -23.13 1.22
N SER A 391 -14.88 -21.80 1.06
CA SER A 391 -14.53 -21.20 -0.22
C SER A 391 -13.93 -19.80 -0.12
N LEU A 392 -13.18 -19.44 -1.16
CA LEU A 392 -12.67 -18.10 -1.42
C LEU A 392 -13.51 -17.44 -2.51
N VAL A 393 -13.89 -16.18 -2.29
CA VAL A 393 -14.75 -15.41 -3.20
C VAL A 393 -13.97 -14.21 -3.73
N PHE A 394 -13.99 -14.04 -5.05
CA PHE A 394 -13.33 -12.93 -5.75
C PHE A 394 -14.34 -12.13 -6.57
N GLY A 395 -14.07 -10.83 -6.70
CA GLY A 395 -14.87 -9.91 -7.51
C GLY A 395 -14.37 -9.73 -8.93
N ASP A 396 -13.64 -10.69 -9.49
CA ASP A 396 -13.11 -10.59 -10.85
C ASP A 396 -14.26 -10.64 -11.88
N LEU A 397 -14.19 -9.77 -12.90
CA LEU A 397 -15.27 -9.60 -13.87
C LEU A 397 -15.10 -10.49 -15.08
N HIS A 398 -13.99 -10.40 -15.81
CA HIS A 398 -13.77 -11.23 -17.01
C HIS A 398 -12.31 -11.45 -17.43
N LEU A 399 -11.32 -10.88 -16.73
CA LEU A 399 -9.90 -11.04 -17.05
C LEU A 399 -9.40 -12.47 -16.76
N GLU A 400 -9.29 -13.29 -17.81
CA GLU A 400 -8.96 -14.72 -17.73
C GLU A 400 -7.60 -15.00 -17.09
N ASP A 401 -6.62 -14.13 -17.33
CA ASP A 401 -5.27 -14.22 -16.77
C ASP A 401 -5.28 -14.05 -15.23
N ILE A 402 -6.05 -13.08 -14.72
CA ILE A 402 -6.22 -12.86 -13.28
C ILE A 402 -6.90 -14.07 -12.64
N ARG A 403 -7.97 -14.58 -13.26
CA ARG A 403 -8.68 -15.76 -12.77
C ARG A 403 -7.78 -16.99 -12.78
N ALA A 404 -7.07 -17.25 -13.88
CA ALA A 404 -6.15 -18.38 -14.01
C ALA A 404 -5.05 -18.33 -12.94
N TRP A 405 -4.49 -17.15 -12.68
CA TRP A 405 -3.52 -16.96 -11.61
C TRP A 405 -4.09 -17.32 -10.24
N ARG A 406 -5.33 -16.96 -9.92
CA ARG A 406 -5.99 -17.33 -8.65
C ARG A 406 -6.25 -18.84 -8.56
N GLU A 407 -6.73 -19.45 -9.64
CA GLU A 407 -6.95 -20.90 -9.73
C GLU A 407 -5.64 -21.67 -9.51
N GLN A 408 -4.55 -21.23 -10.15
CA GLN A 408 -3.22 -21.80 -9.93
C GLN A 408 -2.72 -21.58 -8.49
N SER A 409 -2.95 -20.38 -7.95
CA SER A 409 -2.39 -19.99 -6.64
C SER A 409 -3.14 -20.57 -5.46
N PHE A 410 -4.45 -20.84 -5.57
CA PHE A 410 -5.30 -21.22 -4.43
C PHE A 410 -6.25 -22.39 -4.71
N GLY A 411 -6.47 -22.77 -5.97
CA GLY A 411 -7.49 -23.75 -6.36
C GLY A 411 -7.19 -25.19 -5.94
N GLN A 412 -5.94 -25.50 -5.57
CA GLN A 412 -5.57 -26.80 -4.98
C GLN A 412 -6.05 -26.94 -3.53
N ASP A 413 -6.09 -25.83 -2.80
CA ASP A 413 -6.35 -25.82 -1.35
C ASP A 413 -7.78 -25.40 -1.01
N TYR A 414 -8.42 -24.59 -1.87
CA TYR A 414 -9.72 -24.00 -1.61
C TYR A 414 -10.63 -24.05 -2.84
N LYS A 415 -11.93 -24.21 -2.60
CA LYS A 415 -12.94 -23.96 -3.62
C LYS A 415 -13.01 -22.47 -3.92
N LEU A 416 -12.80 -22.09 -5.18
CA LEU A 416 -12.88 -20.68 -5.60
C LEU A 416 -14.26 -20.39 -6.19
N ARG A 417 -14.80 -19.20 -5.89
CA ARG A 417 -16.07 -18.70 -6.42
C ARG A 417 -15.88 -17.31 -7.02
N PHE A 418 -16.47 -17.09 -8.19
CA PHE A 418 -16.42 -15.82 -8.93
C PHE A 418 -17.86 -15.37 -9.25
N PRO A 419 -18.62 -14.82 -8.28
CA PRO A 419 -20.07 -14.63 -8.40
C PRO A 419 -20.53 -13.64 -9.48
N VAL A 420 -19.62 -12.81 -9.97
CA VAL A 420 -19.84 -11.76 -10.97
C VAL A 420 -19.13 -12.03 -12.30
N TRP A 421 -18.50 -13.21 -12.43
CA TRP A 421 -17.71 -13.57 -13.60
C TRP A 421 -18.54 -13.67 -14.88
N LYS A 422 -18.10 -12.98 -15.94
CA LYS A 422 -18.71 -12.92 -17.27
C LYS A 422 -20.20 -12.55 -17.25
N LYS A 423 -20.65 -11.85 -16.21
CA LYS A 423 -21.97 -11.21 -16.20
C LYS A 423 -21.94 -9.97 -17.07
N ASP A 424 -23.04 -9.73 -17.77
CA ASP A 424 -23.14 -8.57 -18.64
C ASP A 424 -23.17 -7.27 -17.82
N TYR A 425 -22.45 -6.25 -18.29
CA TYR A 425 -22.31 -4.99 -17.54
C TYR A 425 -23.63 -4.23 -17.46
N GLU A 426 -24.24 -4.00 -18.61
CA GLU A 426 -25.40 -3.10 -18.76
C GLU A 426 -26.70 -3.76 -18.31
N SER A 427 -26.88 -5.05 -18.58
CA SER A 427 -28.12 -5.76 -18.25
C SER A 427 -28.10 -6.44 -16.88
N GLU A 428 -26.93 -6.75 -16.31
CA GLU A 428 -26.83 -7.45 -15.01
C GLU A 428 -26.10 -6.64 -13.93
N LEU A 429 -24.82 -6.30 -14.13
CA LEU A 429 -23.96 -5.78 -13.05
C LEU A 429 -24.33 -4.36 -12.63
N LEU A 430 -24.44 -3.43 -13.57
CA LEU A 430 -24.75 -2.02 -13.29
C LEU A 430 -26.15 -1.84 -12.68
N PRO A 431 -27.22 -2.50 -13.19
CA PRO A 431 -28.52 -2.50 -12.53
C PRO A 431 -28.48 -3.13 -11.12
N SER A 432 -27.66 -4.16 -10.91
CA SER A 432 -27.47 -4.76 -9.58
C SER A 432 -26.78 -3.80 -8.63
N LEU A 433 -25.78 -3.04 -9.11
CA LEU A 433 -25.07 -2.03 -8.35
C LEU A 433 -26.03 -0.91 -7.92
N GLU A 434 -26.89 -0.43 -8.83
CA GLU A 434 -27.91 0.58 -8.51
C GLU A 434 -28.89 0.09 -7.43
N ARG A 435 -29.42 -1.14 -7.57
CA ARG A 435 -30.29 -1.74 -6.55
C ARG A 435 -29.59 -1.86 -5.20
N LEU A 436 -28.31 -2.21 -5.21
CA LEU A 436 -27.52 -2.37 -4.01
C LEU A 436 -27.24 -1.03 -3.31
N CYS A 437 -26.89 0.01 -4.07
CA CYS A 437 -26.75 1.37 -3.57
C CYS A 437 -28.08 1.90 -3.01
N ALA A 438 -29.19 1.68 -3.70
CA ALA A 438 -30.51 2.06 -3.22
C ALA A 438 -30.90 1.33 -1.92
N LYS A 439 -30.61 0.04 -1.82
CA LYS A 439 -30.88 -0.79 -0.63
C LYS A 439 -30.06 -0.34 0.59
N THR A 440 -28.79 -0.01 0.39
CA THR A 440 -27.82 0.23 1.47
C THR A 440 -27.60 1.71 1.77
N GLY A 441 -28.04 2.60 0.89
CA GLY A 441 -27.68 4.01 0.89
C GLY A 441 -26.20 4.26 0.53
N ALA A 442 -25.46 3.24 0.10
CA ALA A 442 -24.07 3.39 -0.28
C ALA A 442 -23.93 4.24 -1.54
N LYS A 443 -22.85 5.03 -1.59
CA LYS A 443 -22.37 5.72 -2.78
C LYS A 443 -21.12 5.03 -3.30
N ILE A 444 -20.95 5.03 -4.62
CA ILE A 444 -19.71 4.58 -5.26
C ILE A 444 -18.96 5.84 -5.64
N VAL A 445 -17.69 5.96 -5.23
CA VAL A 445 -16.86 7.12 -5.56
C VAL A 445 -15.57 6.69 -6.21
N PHE A 446 -14.96 7.52 -7.06
CA PHE A 446 -13.64 7.24 -7.60
C PHE A 446 -12.58 7.22 -6.49
N SER A 447 -11.75 6.17 -6.44
CA SER A 447 -10.63 6.06 -5.50
C SER A 447 -9.28 6.27 -6.17
N SER A 448 -9.18 5.92 -7.45
CA SER A 448 -8.05 6.20 -8.32
C SER A 448 -8.55 6.40 -9.75
N ILE A 449 -7.83 7.20 -10.53
CA ILE A 449 -8.13 7.50 -11.93
C ILE A 449 -6.79 7.54 -12.66
N ASP A 450 -6.62 6.73 -13.70
CA ASP A 450 -5.44 6.76 -14.55
C ASP A 450 -5.60 7.84 -15.63
N LYS A 451 -5.25 9.07 -15.25
CA LYS A 451 -5.33 10.23 -16.17
C LYS A 451 -4.38 10.10 -17.36
N GLU A 452 -3.25 9.42 -17.20
CA GLU A 452 -2.30 9.23 -18.30
C GLU A 452 -2.87 8.26 -19.34
N GLN A 453 -3.47 7.15 -18.90
CA GLN A 453 -4.14 6.20 -19.78
C GLN A 453 -5.35 6.82 -20.47
N LEU A 454 -6.18 7.58 -19.75
CA LEU A 454 -7.32 8.28 -20.32
C LEU A 454 -6.87 9.31 -21.37
N ALA A 455 -5.86 10.14 -21.05
CA ALA A 455 -5.31 11.09 -22.01
C ALA A 455 -4.69 10.40 -23.24
N ALA A 456 -4.02 9.26 -23.06
CA ALA A 456 -3.47 8.47 -24.16
C ALA A 456 -4.55 7.90 -25.10
N LYS A 457 -5.74 7.60 -24.57
CA LYS A 457 -6.94 7.24 -25.35
C LYS A 457 -7.68 8.47 -25.92
N GLY A 458 -7.16 9.69 -25.74
CA GLY A 458 -7.80 10.93 -26.19
C GLY A 458 -9.03 11.32 -25.36
N ILE A 459 -9.12 10.82 -24.13
CA ILE A 459 -10.27 10.99 -23.23
C ILE A 459 -9.96 12.14 -22.26
N ASP A 460 -10.60 13.28 -22.49
CA ASP A 460 -10.53 14.44 -21.61
C ASP A 460 -11.75 14.44 -20.68
N VAL A 461 -11.57 13.89 -19.48
CA VAL A 461 -12.61 13.83 -18.43
C VAL A 461 -12.12 14.54 -17.17
N GLU A 462 -12.97 15.40 -16.60
CA GLU A 462 -12.66 16.18 -15.40
C GLU A 462 -12.89 15.42 -14.07
N TRP A 463 -12.94 14.08 -14.11
CA TRP A 463 -13.24 13.27 -12.92
C TRP A 463 -12.21 13.45 -11.80
N GLN A 464 -12.72 13.47 -10.57
CA GLN A 464 -11.89 13.65 -9.37
C GLN A 464 -12.01 12.49 -8.40
N ILE A 465 -10.91 12.19 -7.70
CA ILE A 465 -10.93 11.22 -6.60
C ILE A 465 -11.90 11.74 -5.53
N GLY A 466 -12.82 10.86 -5.10
CA GLY A 466 -13.88 11.17 -4.15
C GLY A 466 -15.19 11.63 -4.78
N GLU A 467 -15.21 11.94 -6.08
CA GLU A 467 -16.44 12.22 -6.83
C GLU A 467 -17.28 10.95 -6.99
N GLU A 468 -18.60 11.09 -7.03
CA GLU A 468 -19.52 9.97 -7.21
C GLU A 468 -19.41 9.39 -8.63
N TYR A 469 -19.25 8.08 -8.69
CA TYR A 469 -19.21 7.31 -9.92
C TYR A 469 -20.63 7.16 -10.47
N ASP A 470 -20.86 7.70 -11.67
CA ASP A 470 -22.10 7.52 -12.42
C ASP A 470 -21.81 6.87 -13.79
N TRP A 471 -22.13 5.59 -13.91
CA TRP A 471 -21.90 4.81 -15.11
C TRP A 471 -22.68 5.33 -16.33
N LYS A 472 -23.81 6.03 -16.13
CA LYS A 472 -24.62 6.61 -17.22
C LYS A 472 -23.91 7.80 -17.85
N LEU A 473 -23.10 8.53 -17.09
CA LEU A 473 -22.27 9.59 -17.64
C LEU A 473 -21.13 9.01 -18.49
N VAL A 474 -20.53 7.91 -18.05
CA VAL A 474 -19.52 7.18 -18.83
C VAL A 474 -20.12 6.63 -20.12
N GLU A 475 -21.30 5.99 -20.05
CA GLU A 475 -22.02 5.48 -21.22
C GLU A 475 -22.42 6.58 -22.20
N LYS A 476 -22.93 7.70 -21.69
CA LYS A 476 -23.26 8.88 -22.52
C LYS A 476 -22.02 9.41 -23.22
N TRP A 477 -20.89 9.48 -22.52
CA TRP A 477 -19.62 9.89 -23.11
C TRP A 477 -19.16 8.89 -24.18
N ASN A 478 -19.21 7.59 -23.91
CA ASN A 478 -18.87 6.54 -24.89
C ASN A 478 -19.76 6.61 -26.13
N SER A 479 -21.05 6.89 -25.97
CA SER A 479 -22.00 7.02 -27.08
C SER A 479 -21.75 8.26 -27.95
N ALA A 480 -21.23 9.33 -27.35
CA ALA A 480 -20.84 10.55 -28.08
C ALA A 480 -19.51 10.41 -28.81
N ASN A 481 -18.64 9.49 -28.38
CA ASN A 481 -17.30 9.26 -28.90
C ASN A 481 -17.22 7.86 -29.54
N ALA A 482 -17.71 7.76 -30.78
CA ALA A 482 -18.00 6.49 -31.47
C ALA A 482 -16.78 5.68 -31.96
N ALA A 483 -15.56 6.00 -31.54
CA ALA A 483 -14.38 5.22 -31.89
C ALA A 483 -14.11 4.18 -30.78
N ASP A 484 -14.14 2.89 -31.13
CA ASP A 484 -13.93 1.78 -30.17
C ASP A 484 -12.62 1.94 -29.37
N ASP A 485 -11.56 2.44 -30.00
CA ASP A 485 -10.24 2.66 -29.38
C ASP A 485 -10.25 3.74 -28.28
N THR A 486 -11.33 4.53 -28.20
CA THR A 486 -11.52 5.62 -27.22
C THR A 486 -12.56 5.28 -26.16
N ARG A 487 -13.14 4.07 -26.17
CA ARG A 487 -14.18 3.69 -25.21
C ARG A 487 -13.58 3.50 -23.80
N VAL A 488 -14.23 4.10 -22.79
CA VAL A 488 -13.94 3.82 -21.37
C VAL A 488 -14.69 2.57 -20.96
N ASP A 489 -14.02 1.65 -20.28
CA ASP A 489 -14.68 0.49 -19.68
C ASP A 489 -15.67 0.94 -18.58
N LEU A 490 -16.95 0.53 -18.69
CA LEU A 490 -18.00 0.93 -17.74
C LEU A 490 -17.77 0.37 -16.33
N MET A 491 -16.85 -0.56 -16.14
CA MET A 491 -16.47 -1.07 -14.83
C MET A 491 -15.01 -0.75 -14.49
N GLY A 492 -14.28 -0.02 -15.34
CA GLY A 492 -12.86 0.28 -15.14
C GLY A 492 -11.95 -0.95 -15.11
N GLU A 493 -12.37 -2.09 -15.69
CA GLU A 493 -11.61 -3.36 -15.66
C GLU A 493 -10.29 -3.24 -16.45
N CYS A 494 -10.20 -2.30 -17.40
CA CYS A 494 -9.00 -2.04 -18.19
C CYS A 494 -8.02 -1.05 -17.51
N GLY A 495 -8.24 -0.72 -16.24
CA GLY A 495 -7.33 0.11 -15.42
C GLY A 495 -7.62 1.60 -15.43
N GLU A 496 -8.67 2.06 -16.13
CA GLU A 496 -8.98 3.48 -16.27
C GLU A 496 -9.26 4.15 -14.93
N PHE A 497 -9.92 3.43 -14.02
CA PHE A 497 -10.23 3.91 -12.69
C PHE A 497 -10.53 2.77 -11.72
N HIS A 498 -10.42 3.05 -10.42
CA HIS A 498 -10.98 2.22 -9.37
C HIS A 498 -11.97 3.01 -8.54
N THR A 499 -12.83 2.28 -7.83
CA THR A 499 -13.88 2.87 -7.01
C THR A 499 -13.78 2.43 -5.57
N CYS A 500 -14.37 3.23 -4.68
CA CYS A 500 -14.56 2.95 -3.27
C CYS A 500 -16.05 3.02 -2.93
N VAL A 501 -16.54 2.05 -2.18
CA VAL A 501 -17.89 2.08 -1.59
C VAL A 501 -17.88 2.96 -0.35
N LYS A 502 -18.78 3.94 -0.28
CA LYS A 502 -18.98 4.83 0.87
C LYS A 502 -20.38 4.65 1.42
N PHE A 503 -20.49 4.03 2.59
CA PHE A 503 -21.76 3.92 3.31
C PHE A 503 -22.08 5.25 4.04
N PRO A 504 -23.37 5.56 4.28
CA PRO A 504 -23.79 6.83 4.90
C PRO A 504 -23.16 7.17 6.27
N SER A 505 -22.71 6.16 7.00
CA SER A 505 -22.20 6.28 8.37
C SER A 505 -20.68 6.36 8.49
N MET A 506 -19.97 6.40 7.35
CA MET A 506 -18.49 6.39 7.27
C MET A 506 -17.85 7.76 7.42
#